data_AF-A0A3M8ERD9-F1
#
_entry.id   AF-A0A3M8ERD9-F1
#
_cell.length_a   1.000
_cell.length_b   1.000
_cell.length_c   1.000
_cell.angle_alpha   90.00
_cell.angle_beta   90.00
_cell.angle_gamma   90.00
#
_symmetry.space_group_name_H-M   'P 1'
#
loop_
_entity.id
_entity.type
_entity.pdbx_description
1 polymer ?
#
loop_
_entity_poly.entity_id
_entity_poly.type
_entity_poly.pdbx_seq_one_letter_code
_entity_poly.pdbx_strand_id
1 'polypeptide(L)'
;MRSTIRVIVCLFILLAVTGAAFSATRTAAKPLLPPLEKLPSGVRWYGIYFGGERTGFSKITTAETADGYELTVEASVRMVVMGFSREASSQERYLVNRDLSLRSFQVEEVLDGTPLKLAGAVTPKGVKVSVTSGGTTRDKLLKVKGAIYPQPALNYYPLVKGAIAGGRHRIQMLDVEAIKVREIAITVTGAETLPDGTRTIRLLNDLYPMVDNDVWVDLAGNTLKESVRDGLVETLAEDEGSARRFIADAAISRRDLILDFSLVRVEPPLANAADLTRLVLEVEGIPTAMPLLQGGGQSASRTADGRVIFTVEPGKPAASRAEEGAGERFLVPTDRLPVDNPEIRGRAENITGDDTAPRRRVERLVRWVAGYVEDSVTDSPSPLDILKSRKGNCQSHARLYTTLARAAGIPTRFVSGLVYLQGKGFVYHSWAESFVEGCWLQVDPTFGQMPVDATHVKLVEGESPDEMVAIAGVVGKIRARVLETTP
;
A
#
# COMPACT_ATOMS: atom_id res chain seq x y z
N MET A 1 13.90 -18.24 -34.69
CA MET A 1 13.78 -17.58 -36.02
C MET A 1 12.43 -17.99 -36.58
N ARG A 2 11.45 -17.08 -36.68
CA ARG A 2 11.05 -16.39 -37.93
C ARG A 2 10.81 -17.41 -39.07
N SER A 3 9.67 -17.50 -39.75
CA SER A 3 8.69 -16.46 -40.08
C SER A 3 7.47 -17.07 -40.79
N THR A 4 6.32 -16.46 -40.49
CA THR A 4 5.00 -16.53 -41.11
C THR A 4 4.99 -16.13 -42.60
N ILE A 5 4.19 -16.83 -43.41
CA ILE A 5 3.85 -16.52 -44.81
C ILE A 5 2.35 -16.12 -44.91
N ARG A 6 2.08 -15.29 -45.92
CA ARG A 6 0.90 -14.48 -46.29
C ARG A 6 -0.26 -15.23 -47.01
N VAL A 7 -1.34 -14.45 -47.26
CA VAL A 7 -2.34 -14.49 -48.39
C VAL A 7 -3.68 -15.19 -48.04
N ILE A 8 -4.87 -14.56 -47.93
CA ILE A 8 -5.78 -13.78 -48.82
C ILE A 8 -6.73 -14.64 -49.73
N VAL A 9 -8.03 -14.67 -49.37
CA VAL A 9 -9.28 -14.49 -50.18
C VAL A 9 -10.04 -15.67 -50.86
N CYS A 10 -11.40 -15.54 -50.76
CA CYS A 10 -12.56 -16.12 -51.50
C CYS A 10 -13.11 -17.50 -51.04
N LEU A 11 -14.43 -17.76 -50.92
CA LEU A 11 -15.59 -17.28 -51.69
C LEU A 11 -16.95 -17.45 -50.93
N PHE A 12 -17.91 -16.61 -51.33
CA PHE A 12 -19.35 -16.51 -51.04
C PHE A 12 -20.22 -17.76 -51.31
N ILE A 13 -21.34 -17.90 -50.57
CA ILE A 13 -22.70 -18.19 -51.10
C ILE A 13 -23.73 -17.32 -50.33
N LEU A 14 -24.70 -16.77 -51.07
CA LEU A 14 -25.66 -15.72 -50.69
C LEU A 14 -27.12 -16.19 -50.92
N LEU A 15 -28.06 -15.68 -50.11
CA LEU A 15 -29.53 -15.51 -50.30
C LEU A 15 -30.41 -16.79 -50.29
N ALA A 16 -31.60 -16.84 -49.67
CA ALA A 16 -32.65 -15.82 -49.56
C ALA A 16 -33.68 -16.15 -48.45
N VAL A 17 -33.98 -15.23 -47.52
CA VAL A 17 -35.30 -15.16 -46.84
C VAL A 17 -35.70 -13.70 -46.70
N THR A 18 -36.89 -13.42 -47.21
CA THR A 18 -37.60 -12.15 -47.29
C THR A 18 -37.99 -11.59 -45.93
N GLY A 19 -37.68 -10.31 -45.71
CA GLY A 19 -38.66 -9.30 -45.29
C GLY A 19 -39.40 -9.50 -43.97
N ALA A 20 -38.74 -9.17 -42.86
CA ALA A 20 -39.36 -8.41 -41.77
C ALA A 20 -38.26 -7.56 -41.12
N ALA A 21 -38.14 -6.31 -41.57
CA ALA A 21 -37.29 -5.32 -40.94
C ALA A 21 -37.88 -4.96 -39.57
N PHE A 22 -37.48 -5.69 -38.53
CA PHE A 22 -37.53 -5.14 -37.18
C PHE A 22 -36.43 -4.06 -37.12
N SER A 23 -36.79 -2.85 -37.53
CA SER A 23 -36.08 -1.65 -37.10
C SER A 23 -36.31 -1.55 -35.60
N ALA A 24 -35.47 -2.23 -34.83
CA ALA A 24 -35.25 -1.87 -33.44
C ALA A 24 -34.64 -0.47 -33.48
N THR A 25 -35.48 0.55 -33.47
CA THR A 25 -35.08 1.89 -33.06
C THR A 25 -34.42 1.73 -31.70
N ARG A 26 -33.08 1.70 -31.67
CA ARG A 26 -32.32 1.96 -30.46
C ARG A 26 -32.73 3.37 -30.04
N THR A 27 -33.75 3.46 -29.18
CA THR A 27 -34.00 4.66 -28.40
C THR A 27 -32.68 4.99 -27.73
N ALA A 28 -32.07 6.10 -28.13
CA ALA A 28 -30.85 6.58 -27.51
C ALA A 28 -31.09 6.64 -26.00
N ALA A 29 -30.25 5.95 -25.23
CA ALA A 29 -30.37 5.91 -23.78
C ALA A 29 -30.38 7.35 -23.24
N LYS A 30 -31.41 7.69 -22.49
CA LYS A 30 -31.60 9.05 -21.98
C LYS A 30 -30.57 9.32 -20.87
N PRO A 31 -29.91 10.50 -20.86
CA PRO A 31 -29.09 10.96 -19.76
C PRO A 31 -29.81 10.86 -18.41
N LEU A 32 -29.09 10.44 -17.36
CA LEU A 32 -29.59 10.46 -15.97
C LEU A 32 -29.78 11.91 -15.46
N LEU A 33 -29.00 12.83 -16.04
CA LEU A 33 -29.05 14.27 -15.82
C LEU A 33 -28.65 14.99 -17.11
N PRO A 34 -29.14 16.22 -17.35
CA PRO A 34 -28.59 17.08 -18.39
C PRO A 34 -27.07 17.22 -18.24
N PRO A 35 -26.30 17.36 -19.34
CA PRO A 35 -24.89 17.69 -19.26
C PRO A 35 -24.65 18.89 -18.34
N LEU A 36 -23.68 18.79 -17.43
CA LEU A 36 -23.31 19.92 -16.59
C LEU A 36 -22.74 21.05 -17.46
N GLU A 37 -23.44 22.19 -17.47
CA GLU A 37 -22.97 23.40 -18.16
C GLU A 37 -21.84 24.10 -17.40
N LYS A 38 -21.81 23.95 -16.07
CA LYS A 38 -20.79 24.51 -15.20
C LYS A 38 -20.41 23.52 -14.10
N LEU A 39 -19.13 23.54 -13.72
CA LEU A 39 -18.66 22.86 -12.53
C LEU A 39 -19.14 23.57 -11.26
N PRO A 40 -19.32 22.84 -10.15
CA PRO A 40 -19.56 23.46 -8.85
C PRO A 40 -18.35 24.29 -8.42
N SER A 41 -18.53 25.61 -8.35
CA SER A 41 -17.49 26.54 -7.92
C SER A 41 -17.34 26.58 -6.40
N GLY A 42 -16.14 26.92 -5.93
CA GLY A 42 -15.86 27.16 -4.52
C GLY A 42 -14.94 26.10 -3.91
N VAL A 43 -14.91 26.08 -2.57
CA VAL A 43 -14.04 25.23 -1.78
C VAL A 43 -14.81 24.02 -1.27
N ARG A 44 -14.21 22.84 -1.42
CA ARG A 44 -14.72 21.56 -0.94
C ARG A 44 -13.68 20.94 -0.03
N TRP A 45 -14.10 20.51 1.15
CA TRP A 45 -13.26 19.81 2.11
C TRP A 45 -13.61 18.34 2.13
N TYR A 46 -12.58 17.52 2.31
CA TYR A 46 -12.70 16.09 2.43
C TYR A 46 -11.84 15.58 3.57
N GLY A 47 -12.40 14.69 4.39
CA GLY A 47 -11.62 13.82 5.26
C GLY A 47 -11.14 12.61 4.49
N ILE A 48 -9.86 12.25 4.65
CA ILE A 48 -9.30 11.02 4.10
C ILE A 48 -9.21 10.02 5.25
N TYR A 49 -9.81 8.85 5.04
CA TYR A 49 -9.94 7.80 6.02
C TYR A 49 -9.28 6.52 5.54
N PHE A 50 -8.58 5.83 6.44
CA PHE A 50 -8.03 4.49 6.24
C PHE A 50 -8.58 3.56 7.32
N GLY A 51 -9.31 2.52 6.93
CA GLY A 51 -9.93 1.61 7.90
C GLY A 51 -10.86 2.30 8.91
N GLY A 52 -11.49 3.41 8.50
CA GLY A 52 -12.37 4.23 9.35
C GLY A 52 -11.67 5.28 10.23
N GLU A 53 -10.33 5.30 10.28
CA GLU A 53 -9.57 6.33 10.99
C GLU A 53 -9.21 7.48 10.04
N ARG A 54 -9.33 8.73 10.50
CA ARG A 54 -8.94 9.91 9.72
C ARG A 54 -7.42 10.04 9.63
N THR A 55 -6.86 9.77 8.46
CA THR A 55 -5.42 9.83 8.18
C THR A 55 -4.98 11.12 7.49
N GLY A 56 -5.94 11.95 7.06
CA GLY A 56 -5.61 13.16 6.34
C GLY A 56 -6.81 14.01 5.96
N PHE A 57 -6.53 14.98 5.11
CA PHE A 57 -7.54 15.81 4.47
C PHE A 57 -7.16 16.10 3.02
N SER A 58 -8.18 16.42 2.24
CA SER A 58 -8.02 17.07 0.94
C SER A 58 -8.94 18.27 0.88
N LYS A 59 -8.49 19.30 0.19
CA LYS A 59 -9.24 20.50 -0.11
C LYS A 59 -9.15 20.74 -1.60
N ILE A 60 -10.30 20.79 -2.26
CA ILE A 60 -10.39 21.09 -3.69
C ILE A 60 -11.05 22.45 -3.85
N THR A 61 -10.41 23.34 -4.58
CA THR A 61 -10.98 24.63 -4.97
C THR A 61 -11.19 24.64 -6.48
N THR A 62 -12.43 24.92 -6.89
CA THR A 62 -12.79 25.06 -8.30
C THR A 62 -13.13 26.52 -8.58
N ALA A 63 -12.38 27.16 -9.46
CA ALA A 63 -12.61 28.53 -9.89
C ALA A 63 -12.87 28.57 -11.41
N GLU A 64 -13.91 29.30 -11.82
CA GLU A 64 -14.18 29.56 -13.23
C GLU A 64 -13.17 30.58 -13.77
N THR A 65 -12.65 30.34 -14.97
CA THR A 65 -11.78 31.27 -15.70
C THR A 65 -12.44 31.64 -17.04
N ALA A 66 -11.87 32.61 -17.77
CA ALA A 66 -12.37 32.97 -19.09
C ALA A 66 -12.43 31.75 -20.04
N ASP A 67 -11.40 30.90 -20.00
CA ASP A 67 -11.21 29.80 -20.96
C ASP A 67 -11.64 28.41 -20.42
N GLY A 68 -12.07 28.32 -19.18
CA GLY A 68 -12.36 27.03 -18.54
C GLY A 68 -12.34 27.12 -17.01
N TYR A 69 -11.51 26.31 -16.37
CA TYR A 69 -11.45 26.20 -14.91
C TYR A 69 -10.02 26.13 -14.40
N GLU A 70 -9.82 26.66 -13.20
CA GLU A 70 -8.68 26.37 -12.35
C GLU A 70 -9.12 25.42 -11.24
N LEU A 71 -8.45 24.27 -11.17
CA LEU A 71 -8.64 23.27 -10.13
C LEU A 71 -7.39 23.29 -9.24
N THR A 72 -7.56 23.66 -7.99
CA THR A 72 -6.49 23.64 -6.98
C THR A 72 -6.78 22.54 -5.98
N VAL A 73 -5.80 21.69 -5.71
CA VAL A 73 -5.88 20.62 -4.71
C VAL A 73 -4.80 20.87 -3.68
N GLU A 74 -5.21 20.88 -2.41
CA GLU A 74 -4.30 20.84 -1.27
C GLU A 74 -4.61 19.55 -0.51
N ALA A 75 -3.63 18.68 -0.34
CA ALA A 75 -3.82 17.44 0.38
C ALA A 75 -2.68 17.20 1.36
N SER A 76 -3.02 16.59 2.48
CA SER A 76 -2.04 16.05 3.42
C SER A 76 -2.59 14.76 3.98
N VAL A 77 -1.83 13.69 3.80
CA VAL A 77 -2.17 12.37 4.29
C VAL A 77 -0.93 11.75 4.93
N ARG A 78 -1.14 11.17 6.11
CA ARG A 78 -0.14 10.36 6.77
C ARG A 78 -0.79 9.02 7.10
N MET A 79 -0.44 8.00 6.36
CA MET A 79 -1.01 6.66 6.50
C MET A 79 0.03 5.73 7.11
N VAL A 80 -0.41 4.95 8.10
CA VAL A 80 0.31 3.74 8.50
C VAL A 80 -0.24 2.60 7.69
N VAL A 81 0.60 2.00 6.88
CA VAL A 81 0.28 0.69 6.31
C VAL A 81 1.33 -0.25 6.86
N MET A 82 0.94 -1.13 7.78
CA MET A 82 1.80 -2.18 8.32
C MET A 82 3.10 -1.70 8.97
N GLY A 83 3.02 -0.64 9.79
CA GLY A 83 4.19 -0.05 10.45
C GLY A 83 5.04 0.86 9.53
N PHE A 84 4.75 0.88 8.22
CA PHE A 84 5.32 1.88 7.32
C PHE A 84 4.47 3.14 7.34
N SER A 85 5.06 4.24 7.79
CA SER A 85 4.50 5.56 7.58
C SER A 85 4.73 5.95 6.13
N ARG A 86 3.65 6.18 5.38
CA ARG A 86 3.68 6.95 4.13
C ARG A 86 3.08 8.31 4.42
N GLU A 87 3.89 9.34 4.27
CA GLU A 87 3.45 10.72 4.38
C GLU A 87 3.50 11.36 3.01
N ALA A 88 2.37 11.91 2.57
CA ALA A 88 2.30 12.70 1.36
C ALA A 88 1.62 14.03 1.69
N SER A 89 2.23 15.12 1.26
CA SER A 89 1.56 16.41 1.16
C SER A 89 1.70 16.92 -0.25
N SER A 90 0.64 17.52 -0.77
CA SER A 90 0.65 18.10 -2.11
C SER A 90 -0.10 19.42 -2.17
N GLN A 91 0.41 20.30 -3.03
CA GLN A 91 -0.28 21.46 -3.55
C GLN A 91 -0.23 21.38 -5.08
N GLU A 92 -1.41 21.30 -5.68
CA GLU A 92 -1.57 21.06 -7.10
C GLU A 92 -2.45 22.14 -7.68
N ARG A 93 -2.11 22.60 -8.88
CA ARG A 93 -2.89 23.56 -9.65
C ARG A 93 -2.96 23.08 -11.08
N TYR A 94 -4.19 22.97 -11.60
CA TYR A 94 -4.47 22.58 -12.96
C TYR A 94 -5.29 23.65 -13.65
N LEU A 95 -4.82 24.12 -14.81
CA LEU A 95 -5.65 24.90 -15.73
C LEU A 95 -6.23 23.96 -16.76
N VAL A 96 -7.56 23.93 -16.85
CA VAL A 96 -8.30 23.07 -17.79
C VAL A 96 -9.22 23.92 -18.67
N ASN A 97 -9.47 23.45 -19.89
CA ASN A 97 -10.47 24.03 -20.78
C ASN A 97 -11.89 23.74 -20.26
N ARG A 98 -12.91 24.35 -20.91
CA ARG A 98 -14.33 24.07 -20.62
C ARG A 98 -14.72 22.60 -20.73
N ASP A 99 -14.07 21.84 -21.61
CA ASP A 99 -14.27 20.40 -21.76
C ASP A 99 -13.45 19.56 -20.79
N LEU A 100 -12.79 20.21 -19.82
CA LEU A 100 -11.90 19.66 -18.80
C LEU A 100 -10.52 19.19 -19.28
N SER A 101 -10.21 19.36 -20.56
CA SER A 101 -8.87 19.00 -21.06
C SER A 101 -7.79 19.90 -20.47
N LEU A 102 -6.68 19.28 -20.07
CA LEU A 102 -5.54 19.91 -19.43
C LEU A 102 -4.86 20.91 -20.37
N ARG A 103 -4.56 22.10 -19.86
CA ARG A 103 -3.69 23.09 -20.50
C ARG A 103 -2.31 23.09 -19.86
N SER A 104 -2.27 23.26 -18.55
CA SER A 104 -1.03 23.31 -17.77
C SER A 104 -1.27 22.88 -16.34
N PHE A 105 -0.19 22.51 -15.67
CA PHE A 105 -0.21 22.10 -14.29
C PHE A 105 1.06 22.53 -13.55
N GLN A 106 0.90 22.71 -12.25
CA GLN A 106 1.98 22.88 -11.28
C GLN A 106 1.64 21.98 -10.10
N VAL A 107 2.59 21.16 -9.69
CA VAL A 107 2.46 20.24 -8.56
C VAL A 107 3.71 20.42 -7.71
N GLU A 108 3.50 20.71 -6.43
CA GLU A 108 4.52 20.58 -5.42
C GLU A 108 4.07 19.51 -4.45
N GLU A 109 4.83 18.44 -4.33
CA GLU A 109 4.54 17.37 -3.40
C GLU A 109 5.77 17.02 -2.56
N VAL A 110 5.52 16.51 -1.36
CA VAL A 110 6.53 15.93 -0.50
C VAL A 110 6.04 14.53 -0.15
N LEU A 111 6.74 13.52 -0.64
CA LEU A 111 6.49 12.12 -0.33
C LEU A 111 7.60 11.60 0.57
N ASP A 112 7.27 11.19 1.79
CA ASP A 112 8.21 10.68 2.80
C ASP A 112 9.43 11.61 2.98
N GLY A 113 9.18 12.92 3.05
CA GLY A 113 10.21 13.95 3.18
C GLY A 113 10.99 14.27 1.90
N THR A 114 10.70 13.58 0.80
CA THR A 114 11.34 13.82 -0.50
C THR A 114 10.52 14.81 -1.32
N PRO A 115 11.00 16.05 -1.54
CA PRO A 115 10.27 17.02 -2.34
C PRO A 115 10.36 16.67 -3.84
N LEU A 116 9.23 16.78 -4.50
CA LEU A 116 9.08 16.73 -5.95
C LEU A 116 8.31 17.96 -6.40
N LYS A 117 8.86 18.67 -7.40
CA LYS A 117 8.12 19.71 -8.11
C LYS A 117 7.95 19.31 -9.55
N LEU A 118 6.72 19.40 -10.04
CA LEU A 118 6.37 19.19 -11.43
C LEU A 118 5.75 20.47 -11.97
N ALA A 119 6.17 20.89 -13.15
CA ALA A 119 5.50 21.93 -13.90
C ALA A 119 5.39 21.48 -15.35
N GLY A 120 4.26 21.74 -15.99
CA GLY A 120 4.10 21.30 -17.37
C GLY A 120 2.93 21.92 -18.09
N ALA A 121 2.93 21.70 -19.41
CA ALA A 121 1.89 22.17 -20.29
C ALA A 121 1.67 21.17 -21.43
N VAL A 122 0.42 21.11 -21.90
CA VAL A 122 0.06 20.35 -23.09
C VAL A 122 0.53 21.12 -24.33
N THR A 123 1.19 20.41 -25.23
CA THR A 123 1.71 20.91 -26.50
C THR A 123 1.20 20.03 -27.65
N PRO A 124 1.32 20.46 -28.91
CA PRO A 124 0.96 19.60 -30.05
C PRO A 124 1.71 18.26 -30.11
N LYS A 125 2.87 18.13 -29.42
CA LYS A 125 3.69 16.91 -29.39
C LYS A 125 3.38 16.00 -28.19
N GLY A 126 2.48 16.41 -27.29
CA GLY A 126 2.19 15.76 -26.02
C GLY A 126 2.41 16.69 -24.82
N VAL A 127 2.61 16.14 -23.63
CA VAL A 127 2.79 16.94 -22.40
C VAL A 127 4.27 17.18 -22.15
N LYS A 128 4.69 18.45 -22.12
CA LYS A 128 6.02 18.80 -21.62
C LYS A 128 5.94 18.87 -20.10
N VAL A 129 6.82 18.15 -19.41
CA VAL A 129 6.90 18.10 -17.96
C VAL A 129 8.34 18.39 -17.53
N SER A 130 8.52 19.40 -16.68
CA SER A 130 9.76 19.68 -15.97
C SER A 130 9.64 19.09 -14.58
N VAL A 131 10.59 18.21 -14.22
CA VAL A 131 10.64 17.47 -12.97
C VAL A 131 11.83 17.97 -12.17
N THR A 132 11.58 18.55 -11.00
CA THR A 132 12.63 19.00 -10.09
C THR A 132 12.61 18.15 -8.83
N SER A 133 13.70 17.43 -8.58
CA SER A 133 13.90 16.63 -7.37
C SER A 133 15.38 16.70 -6.95
N GLY A 134 15.65 16.84 -5.65
CA GLY A 134 17.02 16.96 -5.12
C GLY A 134 17.82 18.10 -5.74
N GLY A 135 17.17 19.22 -6.09
CA GLY A 135 17.81 20.39 -6.72
C GLY A 135 18.14 20.23 -8.21
N THR A 136 17.91 19.06 -8.81
CA THR A 136 18.13 18.82 -10.24
C THR A 136 16.81 18.90 -10.99
N THR A 137 16.80 19.61 -12.13
CA THR A 137 15.63 19.69 -13.02
C THR A 137 15.85 18.88 -14.29
N ARG A 138 14.86 18.07 -14.68
CA ARG A 138 14.87 17.28 -15.92
C ARG A 138 13.58 17.50 -16.68
N ASP A 139 13.70 17.74 -17.98
CA ASP A 139 12.56 17.85 -18.88
C ASP A 139 12.22 16.48 -19.48
N LYS A 140 10.93 16.15 -19.52
CA LYS A 140 10.35 14.96 -20.12
C LYS A 140 9.24 15.38 -21.08
N LEU A 141 9.16 14.72 -22.23
CA LEU A 141 8.02 14.84 -23.14
C LEU A 141 7.21 13.54 -23.09
N LEU A 142 6.00 13.61 -22.54
CA LEU A 142 5.04 12.51 -22.56
C LEU A 142 4.33 12.55 -23.91
N LYS A 143 4.77 11.71 -24.85
CA LYS A 143 4.19 11.64 -26.20
C LYS A 143 2.81 11.01 -26.13
N VAL A 144 1.81 11.77 -26.55
CA VAL A 144 0.41 11.36 -26.49
C VAL A 144 -0.38 12.09 -27.57
N LYS A 145 -1.49 11.49 -28.03
CA LYS A 145 -2.40 12.09 -29.01
C LYS A 145 -3.77 12.31 -28.37
N GLY A 146 -4.38 13.45 -28.64
CA GLY A 146 -5.72 13.79 -28.15
C GLY A 146 -5.71 14.51 -26.81
N ALA A 147 -6.91 14.71 -26.26
CA ALA A 147 -7.13 15.40 -25.00
C ALA A 147 -6.66 14.57 -23.80
N ILE A 148 -6.14 15.26 -22.80
CA ILE A 148 -5.59 14.69 -21.56
C ILE A 148 -6.30 15.37 -20.41
N TYR A 149 -6.57 14.65 -19.33
CA TYR A 149 -7.34 15.14 -18.20
C TYR A 149 -6.53 14.99 -16.90
N PRO A 150 -6.58 15.95 -15.97
CA PRO A 150 -6.00 15.77 -14.64
C PRO A 150 -6.94 14.93 -13.76
N GLN A 151 -6.40 14.31 -12.70
CA GLN A 151 -7.18 13.46 -11.78
C GLN A 151 -8.39 14.18 -11.14
N PRO A 152 -8.33 15.46 -10.71
CA PRO A 152 -9.49 16.14 -10.12
C PRO A 152 -10.64 16.40 -11.11
N ALA A 153 -10.41 16.20 -12.42
CA ALA A 153 -11.43 16.38 -13.44
C ALA A 153 -12.26 15.11 -13.72
N LEU A 154 -11.82 13.93 -13.24
CA LEU A 154 -12.38 12.65 -13.64
C LEU A 154 -13.84 12.49 -13.20
N ASN A 155 -14.19 12.93 -11.98
CA ASN A 155 -15.55 12.81 -11.45
C ASN A 155 -16.55 13.72 -12.18
N TYR A 156 -16.08 14.84 -12.74
CA TYR A 156 -16.91 15.74 -13.54
C TYR A 156 -17.10 15.26 -14.97
N TYR A 157 -16.15 14.50 -15.52
CA TYR A 157 -16.13 14.17 -16.95
C TYR A 157 -17.41 13.49 -17.44
N PRO A 158 -17.92 12.41 -16.82
CA PRO A 158 -19.16 11.79 -17.26
C PRO A 158 -20.36 12.74 -17.18
N LEU A 159 -20.37 13.62 -16.17
CA LEU A 159 -21.47 14.56 -15.93
C LEU A 159 -21.52 15.66 -16.99
N VAL A 160 -20.37 16.21 -17.40
CA VAL A 160 -20.26 17.17 -18.52
C VAL A 160 -20.64 16.51 -19.87
N LYS A 161 -20.55 15.18 -19.98
CA LYS A 161 -20.99 14.43 -21.16
C LYS A 161 -22.46 13.97 -21.10
N GLY A 162 -23.19 14.30 -20.03
CA GLY A 162 -24.60 13.91 -19.86
C GLY A 162 -24.81 12.50 -19.33
N ALA A 163 -23.97 12.08 -18.37
CA ALA A 163 -23.97 10.81 -17.63
C ALA A 163 -25.16 9.86 -17.93
N ILE A 164 -24.88 8.84 -18.73
CA ILE A 164 -25.85 7.84 -19.18
C ILE A 164 -25.61 6.56 -18.36
N ALA A 165 -26.64 5.98 -17.74
CA ALA A 165 -26.51 4.73 -17.00
C ALA A 165 -25.93 3.59 -17.87
N GLY A 166 -24.96 2.86 -17.34
CA GLY A 166 -24.16 1.86 -18.06
C GLY A 166 -23.17 2.45 -19.07
N GLY A 167 -23.13 3.77 -19.24
CA GLY A 167 -22.20 4.46 -20.13
C GLY A 167 -20.77 4.33 -19.63
N ARG A 168 -19.85 4.00 -20.55
CA ARG A 168 -18.43 3.83 -20.25
C ARG A 168 -17.60 4.84 -21.05
N HIS A 169 -16.74 5.57 -20.36
CA HIS A 169 -15.81 6.54 -20.91
C HIS A 169 -14.39 6.02 -20.75
N ARG A 170 -13.56 6.15 -21.79
CA ARG A 170 -12.12 5.92 -21.72
C ARG A 170 -11.43 7.25 -21.94
N ILE A 171 -10.62 7.65 -20.97
CA ILE A 171 -9.97 8.96 -20.99
C ILE A 171 -8.49 8.83 -20.66
N GLN A 172 -7.70 9.68 -21.31
CA GLN A 172 -6.27 9.75 -21.06
C GLN A 172 -6.02 10.71 -19.90
N MET A 173 -5.52 10.17 -18.80
CA MET A 173 -5.27 10.91 -17.56
C MET A 173 -3.76 11.14 -17.39
N LEU A 174 -3.37 12.36 -17.05
CA LEU A 174 -2.02 12.64 -16.57
C LEU A 174 -1.88 12.10 -15.13
N ASP A 175 -1.05 11.08 -14.98
CA ASP A 175 -0.62 10.50 -13.71
C ASP A 175 0.65 11.23 -13.28
N VAL A 176 0.51 12.15 -12.33
CA VAL A 176 1.61 13.01 -11.85
C VAL A 176 2.58 12.24 -10.98
N GLU A 177 2.10 11.27 -10.18
CA GLU A 177 2.92 10.39 -9.34
C GLU A 177 3.85 9.51 -10.20
N ALA A 178 3.31 8.85 -11.22
CA ALA A 178 4.09 8.01 -12.12
C ALA A 178 4.71 8.79 -13.30
N ILE A 179 4.46 10.10 -13.39
CA ILE A 179 4.89 11.03 -14.46
C ILE A 179 4.67 10.39 -15.84
N LYS A 180 3.43 9.97 -16.10
CA LYS A 180 3.01 9.29 -17.33
C LYS A 180 1.58 9.67 -17.70
N VAL A 181 1.18 9.35 -18.93
CA VAL A 181 -0.24 9.37 -19.29
C VAL A 181 -0.74 7.94 -19.32
N ARG A 182 -1.88 7.68 -18.68
CA ARG A 182 -2.53 6.37 -18.68
C ARG A 182 -3.99 6.49 -19.06
N GLU A 183 -4.56 5.42 -19.60
CA GLU A 183 -5.98 5.37 -19.90
C GLU A 183 -6.74 4.89 -18.66
N ILE A 184 -7.80 5.60 -18.29
CA ILE A 184 -8.74 5.25 -17.21
C ILE A 184 -10.11 5.02 -17.83
N ALA A 185 -10.78 3.97 -17.36
CA ALA A 185 -12.18 3.71 -17.64
C ALA A 185 -13.06 4.25 -16.52
N ILE A 186 -14.07 5.04 -16.87
CA ILE A 186 -15.12 5.49 -15.95
C ILE A 186 -16.45 4.96 -16.45
N THR A 187 -17.15 4.23 -15.60
CA THR A 187 -18.50 3.71 -15.87
C THR A 187 -19.50 4.45 -15.01
N VAL A 188 -20.56 4.96 -15.62
CA VAL A 188 -21.71 5.52 -14.91
C VAL A 188 -22.60 4.35 -14.52
N THR A 189 -22.55 3.90 -13.28
CA THR A 189 -23.27 2.71 -12.81
C THR A 189 -24.78 2.97 -12.82
N GLY A 190 -25.20 4.14 -12.34
CA GLY A 190 -26.61 4.50 -12.26
C GLY A 190 -26.86 5.66 -11.30
N ALA A 191 -28.13 6.04 -11.17
CA ALA A 191 -28.58 6.92 -10.11
C ALA A 191 -28.91 6.10 -8.85
N GLU A 192 -28.54 6.62 -7.70
CA GLU A 192 -28.78 6.02 -6.39
C GLU A 192 -29.39 7.08 -5.45
N THR A 193 -30.10 6.64 -4.41
CA THR A 193 -30.54 7.53 -3.32
C THR A 193 -29.94 7.00 -2.03
N LEU A 194 -29.13 7.84 -1.38
CA LEU A 194 -28.48 7.52 -0.12
C LEU A 194 -29.52 7.47 1.03
N PRO A 195 -29.21 6.84 2.18
CA PRO A 195 -30.14 6.71 3.31
C PRO A 195 -30.67 8.04 3.87
N ASP A 196 -29.93 9.13 3.69
CA ASP A 196 -30.31 10.49 4.07
C ASP A 196 -31.26 11.17 3.05
N GLY A 197 -31.64 10.46 1.98
CA GLY A 197 -32.49 10.97 0.91
C GLY A 197 -31.72 11.69 -0.21
N THR A 198 -30.40 11.81 -0.10
CA THR A 198 -29.58 12.49 -1.10
C THR A 198 -29.52 11.68 -2.39
N ARG A 199 -29.92 12.30 -3.51
CA ARG A 199 -29.83 11.68 -4.84
C ARG A 199 -28.42 11.83 -5.40
N THR A 200 -27.86 10.73 -5.87
CA THR A 200 -26.50 10.66 -6.39
C THR A 200 -26.46 9.94 -7.74
N ILE A 201 -25.37 10.15 -8.47
CA ILE A 201 -24.92 9.26 -9.54
C ILE A 201 -23.71 8.51 -9.01
N ARG A 202 -23.73 7.19 -9.10
CA ARG A 202 -22.59 6.35 -8.77
C ARG A 202 -21.74 6.14 -10.01
N LEU A 203 -20.45 6.40 -9.88
CA LEU A 203 -19.42 6.15 -10.88
C LEU A 203 -18.49 5.05 -10.36
N LEU A 204 -18.04 4.21 -11.28
CA LEU A 204 -17.02 3.20 -11.04
C LEU A 204 -15.83 3.47 -11.94
N ASN A 205 -14.63 3.59 -11.39
CA ASN A 205 -13.42 3.79 -12.18
C ASN A 205 -12.26 2.90 -11.73
N ASP A 206 -11.31 2.69 -12.64
CA ASP A 206 -10.08 1.91 -12.44
C ASP A 206 -8.86 2.83 -12.17
N LEU A 207 -9.08 3.95 -11.47
CA LEU A 207 -8.02 4.88 -11.08
C LEU A 207 -6.93 4.19 -10.25
N TYR A 208 -7.25 3.17 -9.47
CA TYR A 208 -6.25 2.44 -8.71
C TYR A 208 -6.05 1.06 -9.33
N PRO A 209 -4.82 0.65 -9.69
CA PRO A 209 -4.60 -0.65 -10.30
C PRO A 209 -5.14 -1.79 -9.45
N MET A 210 -5.80 -2.75 -10.11
CA MET A 210 -6.35 -3.98 -9.52
C MET A 210 -7.46 -3.78 -8.48
N VAL A 211 -7.99 -2.56 -8.33
CA VAL A 211 -9.00 -2.27 -7.32
C VAL A 211 -10.06 -1.34 -7.90
N ASP A 212 -11.30 -1.58 -7.54
CA ASP A 212 -12.39 -0.72 -7.93
C ASP A 212 -12.43 0.53 -7.04
N ASN A 213 -12.69 1.68 -7.65
CA ASN A 213 -12.96 2.94 -6.97
C ASN A 213 -14.40 3.36 -7.27
N ASP A 214 -15.22 3.34 -6.23
CA ASP A 214 -16.59 3.81 -6.26
C ASP A 214 -16.68 5.28 -5.86
N VAL A 215 -17.39 6.06 -6.65
CA VAL A 215 -17.55 7.50 -6.44
C VAL A 215 -19.04 7.84 -6.47
N TRP A 216 -19.50 8.55 -5.45
CA TRP A 216 -20.85 9.11 -5.39
C TRP A 216 -20.77 10.61 -5.59
N VAL A 217 -21.40 11.07 -6.67
CA VAL A 217 -21.55 12.50 -6.98
C VAL A 217 -23.01 12.92 -6.86
N ASP A 218 -23.27 14.09 -6.28
CA ASP A 218 -24.60 14.67 -6.30
C ASP A 218 -24.99 15.19 -7.69
N LEU A 219 -26.24 15.62 -7.86
CA LEU A 219 -26.75 16.11 -9.14
C LEU A 219 -26.14 17.47 -9.58
N ALA A 220 -25.48 18.19 -8.67
CA ALA A 220 -24.72 19.40 -8.97
C ALA A 220 -23.25 19.09 -9.36
N GLY A 221 -22.88 17.81 -9.34
CA GLY A 221 -21.56 17.31 -9.71
C GLY A 221 -20.54 17.28 -8.59
N ASN A 222 -20.99 17.41 -7.34
CA ASN A 222 -20.08 17.36 -6.21
C ASN A 222 -19.83 15.94 -5.76
N THR A 223 -18.56 15.58 -5.61
CA THR A 223 -18.18 14.35 -4.91
C THR A 223 -18.65 14.42 -3.46
N LEU A 224 -19.43 13.42 -3.04
CA LEU A 224 -19.85 13.24 -1.66
C LEU A 224 -18.99 12.18 -0.96
N LYS A 225 -18.62 11.13 -1.71
CA LYS A 225 -17.87 9.99 -1.21
C LYS A 225 -17.06 9.36 -2.35
N GLU A 226 -15.83 8.98 -2.04
CA GLU A 226 -15.05 7.99 -2.80
C GLU A 226 -14.72 6.82 -1.88
N SER A 227 -14.74 5.61 -2.41
CA SER A 227 -14.45 4.39 -1.68
C SER A 227 -13.62 3.45 -2.54
N VAL A 228 -12.42 3.15 -2.06
CA VAL A 228 -11.48 2.23 -2.70
C VAL A 228 -11.44 0.94 -1.89
N ARG A 229 -11.55 -0.21 -2.57
CA ARG A 229 -11.59 -1.55 -1.96
C ARG A 229 -12.64 -1.66 -0.84
N ASP A 230 -13.90 -1.44 -1.18
CA ASP A 230 -15.05 -1.64 -0.26
C ASP A 230 -14.88 -0.95 1.11
N GLY A 231 -14.40 0.29 1.11
CA GLY A 231 -14.28 1.11 2.33
C GLY A 231 -12.92 1.03 3.04
N LEU A 232 -11.89 0.41 2.45
CA LEU A 232 -10.55 0.44 3.03
C LEU A 232 -9.98 1.87 3.05
N VAL A 233 -10.11 2.58 1.93
CA VAL A 233 -9.79 4.01 1.83
C VAL A 233 -11.06 4.74 1.46
N GLU A 234 -11.45 5.70 2.28
CA GLU A 234 -12.63 6.54 2.01
C GLU A 234 -12.24 8.01 2.00
N THR A 235 -12.72 8.73 0.99
CA THR A 235 -12.64 10.18 0.92
C THR A 235 -14.05 10.71 1.07
N LEU A 236 -14.35 11.37 2.19
CA LEU A 236 -15.71 11.79 2.53
C LEU A 236 -15.79 13.31 2.52
N ALA A 237 -16.83 13.85 1.88
CA ALA A 237 -17.10 15.27 1.94
C ALA A 237 -17.40 15.71 3.38
N GLU A 238 -16.77 16.81 3.81
CA GLU A 238 -16.93 17.36 5.15
C GLU A 238 -17.21 18.86 5.10
N ASP A 239 -17.75 19.38 6.20
CA ASP A 239 -17.80 20.82 6.41
C ASP A 239 -16.40 21.38 6.74
N GLU A 240 -16.19 22.64 6.39
CA GLU A 240 -14.93 23.34 6.62
C GLU A 240 -14.54 23.40 8.11
N GLY A 241 -15.52 23.48 9.02
CA GLY A 241 -15.27 23.55 10.45
C GLY A 241 -14.63 22.25 10.97
N SER A 242 -15.17 21.11 10.57
CA SER A 242 -14.62 19.78 10.92
C SER A 242 -13.20 19.59 10.39
N ALA A 243 -12.95 19.97 9.13
CA ALA A 243 -11.61 19.88 8.53
C ALA A 243 -10.58 20.79 9.20
N ARG A 244 -10.95 22.04 9.52
CA ARG A 244 -10.06 22.99 10.20
C ARG A 244 -9.72 22.58 11.63
N ARG A 245 -10.66 21.96 12.36
CA ARG A 245 -10.39 21.41 13.70
C ARG A 245 -9.35 20.30 13.64
N PHE A 246 -9.50 19.36 12.71
CA PHE A 246 -8.51 18.30 12.48
C PHE A 246 -7.11 18.87 12.19
N ILE A 247 -7.02 19.88 11.32
CA ILE A 247 -5.73 20.53 10.99
C ILE A 247 -5.11 21.21 12.22
N ALA A 248 -5.91 21.92 13.02
CA ALA A 248 -5.45 22.56 14.25
C ALA A 248 -4.95 21.54 15.28
N ASP A 249 -5.69 20.45 15.48
CA ASP A 249 -5.32 19.36 16.40
C ASP A 249 -4.03 18.67 15.94
N ALA A 250 -3.88 18.41 14.63
CA ALA A 250 -2.69 17.83 14.05
C ALA A 250 -1.45 18.74 14.23
N ALA A 251 -1.59 20.04 13.99
CA ALA A 251 -0.50 21.03 14.11
C ALA A 251 0.00 21.24 15.55
N ILE A 252 -0.89 21.14 16.53
CA ILE A 252 -0.55 21.28 17.97
C ILE A 252 0.15 20.01 18.49
N SER A 253 -0.06 18.87 17.84
CA SER A 253 0.32 17.58 18.42
C SER A 253 1.79 17.15 18.25
N ARG A 254 2.61 17.66 17.29
CA ARG A 254 4.01 17.18 17.04
C ARG A 254 4.22 15.66 17.19
N ARG A 255 3.24 14.83 16.84
CA ARG A 255 3.20 13.45 17.36
C ARG A 255 3.78 12.40 16.41
N ASP A 256 4.46 11.46 17.05
CA ASP A 256 4.42 10.00 16.89
C ASP A 256 3.01 9.39 16.65
N LEU A 257 2.11 10.05 15.89
CA LEU A 257 0.68 9.68 15.76
C LEU A 257 0.45 8.26 15.23
N ILE A 258 1.37 7.78 14.41
CA ILE A 258 1.33 6.49 13.73
C ILE A 258 1.86 5.35 14.60
N LEU A 259 2.85 5.64 15.44
CA LEU A 259 3.28 4.72 16.50
C LEU A 259 2.12 4.55 17.48
N ASP A 260 1.48 5.62 17.95
CA ASP A 260 0.38 5.51 18.92
C ASP A 260 -0.85 4.69 18.43
N PHE A 261 -1.20 4.73 17.13
CA PHE A 261 -2.33 3.96 16.57
C PHE A 261 -2.02 2.47 16.34
N SER A 262 -0.79 2.16 15.92
CA SER A 262 -0.35 0.77 15.68
C SER A 262 0.22 0.09 16.93
N LEU A 263 0.47 0.86 17.99
CA LEU A 263 1.07 0.38 19.22
C LEU A 263 0.05 -0.36 20.05
N VAL A 264 0.37 -1.62 20.31
CA VAL A 264 -0.41 -2.48 21.17
C VAL A 264 0.11 -2.25 22.60
N ARG A 265 -0.59 -1.39 23.34
CA ARG A 265 -0.33 -1.18 24.77
C ARG A 265 -0.75 -2.42 25.53
N VAL A 266 0.07 -2.80 26.51
CA VAL A 266 -0.20 -3.93 27.40
C VAL A 266 -0.24 -3.46 28.84
N GLU A 267 -1.14 -4.08 29.60
CA GLU A 267 -1.26 -3.88 31.04
C GLU A 267 -1.00 -5.20 31.78
N PRO A 268 -0.11 -5.20 32.80
CA PRO A 268 0.87 -4.15 33.10
C PRO A 268 1.94 -4.01 32.00
N PRO A 269 2.62 -2.84 31.87
CA PRO A 269 3.78 -2.70 30.99
C PRO A 269 4.91 -3.67 31.38
N LEU A 270 5.64 -4.17 30.38
CA LEU A 270 6.79 -5.04 30.63
C LEU A 270 7.98 -4.23 31.17
N ALA A 271 8.51 -4.64 32.31
CA ALA A 271 9.77 -4.17 32.87
C ALA A 271 10.91 -5.08 32.39
N ASN A 272 12.05 -4.49 32.00
CA ASN A 272 13.24 -5.22 31.52
C ASN A 272 12.91 -6.23 30.42
N ALA A 273 12.18 -5.80 29.38
CA ALA A 273 11.64 -6.67 28.34
C ALA A 273 12.71 -7.54 27.64
N ALA A 274 13.92 -7.00 27.48
CA ALA A 274 15.05 -7.69 26.86
C ALA A 274 15.59 -8.88 27.68
N ASP A 275 15.34 -8.90 29.00
CA ASP A 275 15.80 -9.97 29.88
C ASP A 275 14.79 -11.13 29.99
N LEU A 276 13.58 -10.97 29.43
CA LEU A 276 12.52 -11.97 29.55
C LEU A 276 12.85 -13.25 28.78
N THR A 277 12.84 -14.36 29.51
CA THR A 277 12.98 -15.72 28.96
C THR A 277 11.64 -16.36 28.62
N ARG A 278 10.53 -15.83 29.18
CA ARG A 278 9.16 -16.26 28.88
C ARG A 278 8.17 -15.12 28.95
N LEU A 279 7.22 -15.14 28.03
CA LEU A 279 6.09 -14.21 28.01
C LEU A 279 4.80 -14.94 27.61
N VAL A 280 3.73 -14.76 28.39
CA VAL A 280 2.38 -15.20 28.04
C VAL A 280 1.51 -13.96 27.82
N LEU A 281 1.00 -13.83 26.60
CA LEU A 281 0.13 -12.74 26.18
C LEU A 281 -1.24 -13.28 25.77
N GLU A 282 -2.29 -12.68 26.32
CA GLU A 282 -3.62 -12.79 25.76
C GLU A 282 -3.81 -11.67 24.74
N VAL A 283 -4.28 -12.02 23.55
CA VAL A 283 -4.43 -11.12 22.41
C VAL A 283 -5.84 -11.23 21.84
N GLU A 284 -6.52 -10.09 21.75
CA GLU A 284 -7.81 -9.93 21.07
C GLU A 284 -7.58 -9.36 19.65
N GLY A 285 -8.55 -9.55 18.74
CA GLY A 285 -8.54 -8.90 17.43
C GLY A 285 -7.91 -9.71 16.30
N ILE A 286 -7.44 -10.94 16.58
CA ILE A 286 -6.92 -11.86 15.56
C ILE A 286 -8.09 -12.62 14.89
N PRO A 287 -8.35 -12.43 13.58
CA PRO A 287 -9.43 -13.09 12.87
C PRO A 287 -9.35 -14.62 12.97
N THR A 288 -10.50 -15.29 13.03
CA THR A 288 -10.57 -16.77 13.07
C THR A 288 -9.95 -17.42 11.83
N ALA A 289 -10.03 -16.74 10.69
CA ALA A 289 -9.42 -17.19 9.43
C ALA A 289 -7.88 -17.07 9.42
N MET A 290 -7.30 -16.29 10.33
CA MET A 290 -5.84 -16.15 10.43
C MET A 290 -5.26 -17.37 11.16
N PRO A 291 -4.32 -18.12 10.54
CA PRO A 291 -3.73 -19.29 11.16
C PRO A 291 -2.90 -18.90 12.39
N LEU A 292 -2.98 -19.70 13.45
CA LEU A 292 -2.17 -19.51 14.66
C LEU A 292 -0.84 -20.22 14.51
N LEU A 293 0.20 -19.44 14.21
CA LEU A 293 1.53 -19.96 13.97
C LEU A 293 2.16 -20.53 15.25
N GLN A 294 2.67 -21.75 15.12
CA GLN A 294 3.41 -22.49 16.14
C GLN A 294 4.90 -22.56 15.75
N GLY A 295 5.76 -22.94 16.69
CA GLY A 295 7.18 -23.17 16.41
C GLY A 295 8.06 -21.98 16.79
N GLY A 296 9.38 -22.19 16.77
CA GLY A 296 10.36 -21.13 17.10
C GLY A 296 10.37 -20.74 18.58
N GLY A 297 9.83 -21.56 19.48
CA GLY A 297 9.61 -21.20 20.88
C GLY A 297 8.28 -20.48 21.12
N GLN A 298 7.44 -20.32 20.10
CA GLN A 298 6.07 -19.83 20.24
C GLN A 298 5.06 -20.99 20.23
N SER A 299 4.08 -20.92 21.13
CA SER A 299 2.82 -21.65 21.00
C SER A 299 1.64 -20.68 21.08
N ALA A 300 0.57 -20.98 20.35
CA ALA A 300 -0.61 -20.12 20.28
C ALA A 300 -1.89 -20.96 20.34
N SER A 301 -2.85 -20.57 21.16
CA SER A 301 -4.15 -21.25 21.27
C SER A 301 -5.29 -20.25 21.30
N ARG A 302 -6.44 -20.61 20.71
CA ARG A 302 -7.64 -19.77 20.72
C ARG A 302 -8.56 -20.20 21.86
N THR A 303 -8.99 -19.24 22.67
CA THR A 303 -9.99 -19.45 23.72
C THR A 303 -11.39 -19.56 23.12
N ALA A 304 -12.36 -20.06 23.91
CA ALA A 304 -13.74 -20.24 23.46
C ALA A 304 -14.43 -18.93 23.01
N ASP A 305 -14.00 -17.79 23.54
CA ASP A 305 -14.49 -16.46 23.22
C ASP A 305 -13.64 -15.72 22.17
N GLY A 306 -12.77 -16.45 21.47
CA GLY A 306 -12.08 -15.95 20.27
C GLY A 306 -10.76 -15.22 20.50
N ARG A 307 -10.38 -14.95 21.77
CA ARG A 307 -9.05 -14.43 22.11
C ARG A 307 -7.96 -15.49 21.86
N VAL A 308 -6.74 -15.04 21.69
CA VAL A 308 -5.58 -15.89 21.40
C VAL A 308 -4.57 -15.76 22.52
N ILE A 309 -4.16 -16.87 23.11
CA ILE A 309 -3.09 -16.91 24.09
C ILE A 309 -1.80 -17.30 23.35
N PHE A 310 -0.85 -16.38 23.29
CA PHE A 310 0.52 -16.64 22.86
C PHE A 310 1.39 -16.93 24.08
N THR A 311 2.18 -17.99 24.01
CA THR A 311 3.29 -18.26 24.93
C THR A 311 4.58 -18.25 24.12
N VAL A 312 5.50 -17.34 24.46
CA VAL A 312 6.78 -17.17 23.78
C VAL A 312 7.91 -17.49 24.76
N GLU A 313 8.74 -18.47 24.39
CA GLU A 313 9.90 -18.96 25.13
C GLU A 313 11.06 -19.16 24.15
N PRO A 314 11.80 -18.09 23.82
CA PRO A 314 12.87 -18.16 22.82
C PRO A 314 13.92 -19.20 23.18
N GLY A 315 14.43 -19.90 22.16
CA GLY A 315 15.47 -20.91 22.34
C GLY A 315 15.00 -22.25 22.92
N LYS A 316 13.74 -22.38 23.38
CA LYS A 316 13.13 -23.69 23.62
C LYS A 316 12.59 -24.26 22.30
N PRO A 317 12.93 -25.51 21.93
CA PRO A 317 12.25 -26.18 20.84
C PRO A 317 10.77 -26.30 21.18
N ALA A 318 9.89 -25.69 20.38
CA ALA A 318 8.46 -25.92 20.51
C ALA A 318 8.18 -27.39 20.14
N ALA A 319 7.30 -28.05 20.90
CA ALA A 319 6.92 -29.44 20.66
C ALA A 319 6.09 -29.57 19.38
N SER A 320 6.74 -29.60 18.22
CA SER A 320 6.11 -29.68 16.91
C SER A 320 6.75 -30.83 16.13
N ARG A 321 6.10 -32.01 16.19
CA ARG A 321 6.46 -33.21 15.39
C ARG A 321 6.25 -33.02 13.88
N ALA A 322 5.77 -31.86 13.42
CA ALA A 322 5.37 -31.58 12.05
C ALA A 322 6.50 -30.95 11.18
N GLU A 323 7.72 -30.84 11.71
CA GLU A 323 8.78 -30.01 11.11
C GLU A 323 9.91 -30.80 10.42
N GLU A 324 9.91 -32.14 10.52
CA GLU A 324 10.83 -32.99 9.76
C GLU A 324 10.46 -32.94 8.26
N GLY A 325 11.29 -32.25 7.46
CA GLY A 325 11.13 -32.07 6.01
C GLY A 325 10.66 -30.69 5.55
N ALA A 326 10.24 -29.81 6.47
CA ALA A 326 9.69 -28.48 6.14
C ALA A 326 10.76 -27.43 5.74
N GLY A 327 12.04 -27.72 5.93
CA GLY A 327 13.14 -26.78 5.70
C GLY A 327 13.48 -26.56 4.21
N GLU A 328 13.33 -27.56 3.34
CA GLU A 328 13.84 -27.47 1.96
C GLU A 328 13.19 -26.35 1.15
N ARG A 329 11.88 -26.10 1.33
CA ARG A 329 11.20 -24.96 0.69
C ARG A 329 11.78 -23.60 1.08
N PHE A 330 12.35 -23.51 2.28
CA PHE A 330 12.95 -22.29 2.81
C PHE A 330 14.43 -22.15 2.43
N LEU A 331 14.91 -22.95 1.47
CA LEU A 331 16.16 -22.73 0.75
C LEU A 331 15.92 -22.12 -0.64
N VAL A 332 14.69 -22.23 -1.16
CA VAL A 332 14.37 -21.88 -2.55
C VAL A 332 14.34 -20.34 -2.73
N PRO A 333 14.88 -19.82 -3.86
CA PRO A 333 14.75 -18.41 -4.22
C PRO A 333 13.28 -18.00 -4.46
N THR A 334 12.98 -16.72 -4.27
CA THR A 334 11.70 -16.10 -4.65
C THR A 334 11.97 -14.82 -5.43
N ASP A 335 10.96 -14.23 -6.08
CA ASP A 335 11.10 -12.97 -6.82
C ASP A 335 11.67 -11.82 -5.96
N ARG A 336 11.44 -11.88 -4.64
CA ARG A 336 11.90 -10.87 -3.67
C ARG A 336 13.20 -11.26 -2.95
N LEU A 337 13.57 -12.54 -2.99
CA LEU A 337 14.76 -13.12 -2.38
C LEU A 337 15.63 -13.77 -3.46
N PRO A 338 16.51 -13.00 -4.14
CA PRO A 338 17.35 -13.49 -5.22
C PRO A 338 18.55 -14.30 -4.68
N VAL A 339 18.27 -15.43 -4.02
CA VAL A 339 19.24 -16.33 -3.37
C VAL A 339 20.33 -16.81 -4.33
N ASP A 340 19.98 -16.98 -5.61
CA ASP A 340 20.90 -17.48 -6.65
C ASP A 340 21.81 -16.40 -7.25
N ASN A 341 21.64 -15.13 -6.85
CA ASN A 341 22.46 -14.05 -7.38
C ASN A 341 23.94 -14.24 -6.96
N PRO A 342 24.92 -14.13 -7.89
CA PRO A 342 26.34 -14.32 -7.57
C PRO A 342 26.88 -13.36 -6.50
N GLU A 343 26.39 -12.12 -6.44
CA GLU A 343 26.80 -11.14 -5.42
C GLU A 343 26.29 -11.57 -4.03
N ILE A 344 25.06 -12.09 -3.96
CA ILE A 344 24.47 -12.61 -2.72
C ILE A 344 25.21 -13.86 -2.25
N ARG A 345 25.43 -14.86 -3.13
CA ARG A 345 26.16 -16.09 -2.79
C ARG A 345 27.57 -15.79 -2.34
N GLY A 346 28.31 -15.00 -3.12
CA GLY A 346 29.66 -14.60 -2.75
C GLY A 346 29.70 -13.81 -1.44
N ARG A 347 28.69 -12.98 -1.16
CA ARG A 347 28.59 -12.28 0.12
C ARG A 347 28.32 -13.25 1.28
N ALA A 348 27.40 -14.17 1.12
CA ALA A 348 27.07 -15.18 2.13
C ALA A 348 28.28 -16.07 2.46
N GLU A 349 28.98 -16.58 1.43
CA GLU A 349 30.22 -17.36 1.57
C GLU A 349 31.30 -16.59 2.32
N ASN A 350 31.54 -15.32 1.97
CA ASN A 350 32.51 -14.48 2.66
C ASN A 350 32.17 -14.24 4.14
N ILE A 351 30.89 -14.09 4.48
CA ILE A 351 30.45 -13.87 5.87
C ILE A 351 30.57 -15.16 6.68
N THR A 352 30.13 -16.29 6.12
CA THR A 352 30.15 -17.57 6.85
C THR A 352 31.55 -18.19 6.91
N GLY A 353 32.40 -17.92 5.92
CA GLY A 353 33.72 -18.53 5.77
C GLY A 353 33.64 -20.06 5.78
N ASP A 354 34.68 -20.69 6.33
CA ASP A 354 34.79 -22.15 6.46
C ASP A 354 34.07 -22.70 7.71
N ASP A 355 33.22 -21.90 8.36
CA ASP A 355 32.51 -22.34 9.57
C ASP A 355 31.45 -23.39 9.21
N THR A 356 31.60 -24.60 9.73
CA THR A 356 30.72 -25.73 9.45
C THR A 356 29.55 -25.83 10.43
N ALA A 357 29.57 -25.10 11.54
CA ALA A 357 28.52 -25.12 12.54
C ALA A 357 27.36 -24.19 12.11
N PRO A 358 26.15 -24.70 11.79
CA PRO A 358 25.05 -23.88 11.26
C PRO A 358 24.69 -22.70 12.17
N ARG A 359 24.72 -22.92 13.49
CA ARG A 359 24.46 -21.88 14.48
C ARG A 359 25.49 -20.74 14.44
N ARG A 360 26.78 -21.04 14.29
CA ARG A 360 27.82 -19.99 14.17
C ARG A 360 27.70 -19.21 12.86
N ARG A 361 27.32 -19.88 11.77
CA ARG A 361 27.04 -19.22 10.48
C ARG A 361 25.87 -18.24 10.61
N VAL A 362 24.79 -18.64 11.29
CA VAL A 362 23.67 -17.75 11.62
C VAL A 362 24.13 -16.55 12.44
N GLU A 363 24.92 -16.77 13.50
CA GLU A 363 25.44 -15.69 14.36
C GLU A 363 26.28 -14.67 13.58
N ARG A 364 27.16 -15.16 12.68
CA ARG A 364 27.97 -14.30 11.80
C ARG A 364 27.10 -13.47 10.87
N LEU A 365 26.08 -14.09 10.27
CA LEU A 365 25.15 -13.40 9.37
C LEU A 365 24.34 -12.32 10.10
N VAL A 366 23.80 -12.63 11.29
CA VAL A 366 23.06 -11.67 12.12
C VAL A 366 23.93 -10.47 12.46
N ARG A 367 25.12 -10.71 13.02
CA ARG A 367 26.06 -9.63 13.39
C ARG A 367 26.50 -8.82 12.18
N TRP A 368 26.75 -9.48 11.05
CA TRP A 368 27.17 -8.79 9.84
C TRP A 368 26.07 -7.88 9.31
N VAL A 369 24.82 -8.35 9.20
CA VAL A 369 23.72 -7.51 8.73
C VAL A 369 23.47 -6.33 9.68
N ALA A 370 23.44 -6.58 10.99
CA ALA A 370 23.25 -5.54 12.00
C ALA A 370 24.36 -4.46 11.98
N GLY A 371 25.61 -4.85 11.69
CA GLY A 371 26.72 -3.91 11.58
C GLY A 371 26.89 -3.28 10.19
N TYR A 372 26.28 -3.86 9.15
CA TYR A 372 26.43 -3.42 7.77
C TYR A 372 25.30 -2.49 7.31
N VAL A 373 24.08 -2.72 7.80
CA VAL A 373 22.90 -1.93 7.45
C VAL A 373 22.65 -0.90 8.54
N GLU A 374 22.72 0.37 8.19
CA GLU A 374 22.30 1.47 9.05
C GLU A 374 20.77 1.55 9.09
N ASP A 375 20.21 1.62 10.29
CA ASP A 375 18.77 1.75 10.47
C ASP A 375 18.26 3.06 9.87
N SER A 376 17.17 2.96 9.13
CA SER A 376 16.56 4.08 8.41
C SER A 376 15.07 3.90 8.34
N VAL A 377 14.32 5.00 8.34
CA VAL A 377 12.87 5.00 8.11
C VAL A 377 12.49 4.55 6.68
N THR A 378 13.44 4.53 5.76
CA THR A 378 13.21 4.15 4.35
C THR A 378 13.41 2.64 4.12
N ASP A 379 12.46 1.98 3.46
CA ASP A 379 12.65 0.60 2.97
C ASP A 379 13.44 0.61 1.66
N SER A 380 14.33 -0.36 1.49
CA SER A 380 15.05 -0.60 0.25
C SER A 380 14.36 -1.71 -0.57
N PRO A 381 14.21 -1.54 -1.90
CA PRO A 381 13.34 -2.40 -2.71
C PRO A 381 13.90 -3.82 -2.97
N SER A 382 15.20 -4.07 -2.78
CA SER A 382 15.79 -5.41 -2.95
C SER A 382 17.03 -5.66 -2.06
N PRO A 383 17.39 -6.93 -1.77
CA PRO A 383 18.65 -7.29 -1.09
C PRO A 383 19.90 -6.70 -1.73
N LEU A 384 19.94 -6.60 -3.07
CA LEU A 384 21.06 -6.00 -3.80
C LEU A 384 21.15 -4.49 -3.60
N ASP A 385 20.00 -3.81 -3.48
CA ASP A 385 19.98 -2.39 -3.18
C ASP A 385 20.41 -2.12 -1.75
N ILE A 386 20.03 -2.97 -0.80
CA ILE A 386 20.49 -2.89 0.59
C ILE A 386 22.01 -3.11 0.66
N LEU A 387 22.56 -4.08 -0.08
CA LEU A 387 24.02 -4.29 -0.17
C LEU A 387 24.76 -3.04 -0.66
N LYS A 388 24.16 -2.25 -1.56
CA LYS A 388 24.75 -1.03 -2.11
C LYS A 388 24.53 0.19 -1.22
N SER A 389 23.30 0.40 -0.75
CA SER A 389 22.88 1.59 0.01
C SER A 389 23.34 1.55 1.45
N ARG A 390 23.48 0.34 2.02
CA ARG A 390 23.74 0.09 3.44
C ARG A 390 22.71 0.72 4.36
N LYS A 391 21.49 0.96 3.88
CA LYS A 391 20.42 1.60 4.64
C LYS A 391 19.10 0.85 4.48
N GLY A 392 18.36 0.73 5.57
CA GLY A 392 17.02 0.16 5.51
C GLY A 392 16.38 0.01 6.88
N ASN A 393 15.07 -0.19 6.90
CA ASN A 393 14.30 -0.50 8.12
C ASN A 393 14.34 -2.01 8.47
N CYS A 394 13.51 -2.43 9.43
CA CYS A 394 13.45 -3.81 9.90
C CYS A 394 13.21 -4.85 8.79
N GLN A 395 12.37 -4.53 7.80
CA GLN A 395 12.14 -5.44 6.68
C GLN A 395 13.35 -5.57 5.78
N SER A 396 14.07 -4.46 5.54
CA SER A 396 15.32 -4.51 4.79
C SER A 396 16.36 -5.40 5.48
N HIS A 397 16.53 -5.27 6.80
CA HIS A 397 17.43 -6.14 7.57
C HIS A 397 17.01 -7.60 7.49
N ALA A 398 15.76 -7.91 7.79
CA ALA A 398 15.22 -9.27 7.77
C ALA A 398 15.30 -9.91 6.38
N ARG A 399 15.02 -9.15 5.32
CA ARG A 399 15.06 -9.59 3.93
C ARG A 399 16.48 -9.87 3.45
N LEU A 400 17.42 -8.97 3.75
CA LEU A 400 18.82 -9.18 3.42
C LEU A 400 19.36 -10.41 4.17
N TYR A 401 19.11 -10.50 5.47
CA TYR A 401 19.49 -11.66 6.27
C TYR A 401 18.93 -12.95 5.71
N THR A 402 17.62 -13.02 5.44
CA THR A 402 16.96 -14.21 4.91
C THR A 402 17.58 -14.64 3.59
N THR A 403 17.84 -13.69 2.69
CA THR A 403 18.44 -13.98 1.40
C THR A 403 19.86 -14.55 1.55
N LEU A 404 20.68 -13.95 2.43
CA LEU A 404 22.05 -14.42 2.69
C LEU A 404 22.07 -15.78 3.39
N ALA A 405 21.18 -16.01 4.36
CA ALA A 405 21.09 -17.29 5.07
C ALA A 405 20.67 -18.44 4.15
N ARG A 406 19.67 -18.21 3.29
CA ARG A 406 19.30 -19.18 2.24
C ARG A 406 20.45 -19.45 1.27
N ALA A 407 21.17 -18.41 0.86
CA ALA A 407 22.33 -18.55 -0.03
C ALA A 407 23.49 -19.30 0.64
N ALA A 408 23.59 -19.22 1.96
CA ALA A 408 24.49 -20.02 2.78
C ALA A 408 24.01 -21.48 2.96
N GLY A 409 22.85 -21.87 2.40
CA GLY A 409 22.29 -23.22 2.58
C GLY A 409 21.63 -23.44 3.94
N ILE A 410 21.25 -22.36 4.63
CA ILE A 410 20.51 -22.42 5.89
C ILE A 410 19.03 -22.18 5.56
N PRO A 411 18.12 -23.13 5.85
CA PRO A 411 16.71 -22.90 5.66
C PRO A 411 16.24 -21.73 6.53
N THR A 412 15.74 -20.67 5.92
CA THR A 412 15.36 -19.45 6.64
C THR A 412 14.03 -18.90 6.14
N ARG A 413 13.11 -18.60 7.07
CA ARG A 413 11.83 -17.95 6.77
C ARG A 413 11.81 -16.52 7.27
N PHE A 414 11.18 -15.66 6.47
CA PHE A 414 10.85 -14.28 6.86
C PHE A 414 9.65 -14.31 7.81
N VAL A 415 9.68 -13.50 8.86
CA VAL A 415 8.62 -13.48 9.88
C VAL A 415 8.21 -12.05 10.19
N SER A 416 6.91 -11.81 10.35
CA SER A 416 6.36 -10.55 10.82
C SER A 416 5.41 -10.77 12.00
N GLY A 417 5.39 -9.81 12.92
CA GLY A 417 4.63 -9.91 14.15
C GLY A 417 4.80 -8.70 15.05
N LEU A 418 4.81 -8.90 16.36
CA LEU A 418 4.94 -7.84 17.37
C LEU A 418 6.26 -7.98 18.13
N VAL A 419 6.88 -6.85 18.46
CA VAL A 419 8.04 -6.75 19.36
C VAL A 419 7.81 -5.63 20.37
N TYR A 420 8.24 -5.82 21.62
CA TYR A 420 8.04 -4.80 22.65
C TYR A 420 9.19 -3.80 22.69
N LEU A 421 8.87 -2.51 22.54
CA LEU A 421 9.81 -1.43 22.78
C LEU A 421 9.64 -0.90 24.20
N GLN A 422 10.72 -0.93 24.98
CA GLN A 422 10.74 -0.49 26.38
C GLN A 422 10.18 0.93 26.52
N GLY A 423 9.20 1.10 27.42
CA GLY A 423 8.55 2.40 27.67
C GLY A 423 7.56 2.86 26.61
N LYS A 424 7.33 2.07 25.55
CA LYS A 424 6.36 2.36 24.50
C LYS A 424 5.23 1.32 24.48
N GLY A 425 5.55 0.06 24.25
CA GLY A 425 4.58 -1.02 24.04
C GLY A 425 4.97 -1.90 22.84
N PHE A 426 4.06 -2.79 22.42
CA PHE A 426 4.29 -3.64 21.26
C PHE A 426 4.14 -2.86 19.95
N VAL A 427 5.10 -3.02 19.05
CA VAL A 427 5.09 -2.47 17.69
C VAL A 427 5.18 -3.60 16.67
N TYR A 428 4.66 -3.38 15.48
CA TYR A 428 4.84 -4.33 14.38
C TYR A 428 6.30 -4.34 13.92
N HIS A 429 6.85 -5.53 13.77
CA HIS A 429 8.26 -5.73 13.42
C HIS A 429 8.43 -6.92 12.48
N SER A 430 9.57 -6.97 11.78
CA SER A 430 9.93 -8.10 10.92
C SER A 430 11.33 -8.59 11.22
N TRP A 431 11.46 -9.91 11.32
CA TRP A 431 12.69 -10.62 11.64
C TRP A 431 12.77 -11.91 10.83
N ALA A 432 13.62 -12.86 11.23
CA ALA A 432 13.76 -14.13 10.55
C ALA A 432 13.86 -15.31 11.51
N GLU A 433 13.55 -16.50 11.00
CA GLU A 433 13.79 -17.75 11.71
C GLU A 433 14.62 -18.68 10.84
N SER A 434 15.72 -19.20 11.38
CA SER A 434 16.64 -20.11 10.71
C SER A 434 16.56 -21.50 11.31
N PHE A 435 16.37 -22.51 10.48
CA PHE A 435 16.32 -23.91 10.92
C PHE A 435 17.73 -24.43 11.18
N VAL A 436 18.08 -24.60 12.44
CA VAL A 436 19.39 -25.08 12.90
C VAL A 436 19.21 -26.08 14.02
N GLU A 437 20.04 -27.12 14.06
CA GLU A 437 20.04 -28.10 15.16
C GLU A 437 18.67 -28.77 15.41
N GLY A 438 17.85 -28.89 14.35
CA GLY A 438 16.53 -29.52 14.40
C GLY A 438 15.39 -28.62 14.90
N CYS A 439 15.63 -27.31 15.06
CA CYS A 439 14.59 -26.35 15.46
C CYS A 439 14.69 -25.02 14.70
N TRP A 440 13.59 -24.27 14.66
CA TRP A 440 13.59 -22.89 14.20
C TRP A 440 14.19 -21.97 15.26
N LEU A 441 15.36 -21.40 14.98
CA LEU A 441 16.00 -20.38 15.79
C LEU A 441 15.57 -19.00 15.31
N GLN A 442 14.86 -18.26 16.16
CA GLN A 442 14.50 -16.88 15.91
C GLN A 442 15.73 -15.96 16.01
N VAL A 443 15.87 -15.07 15.04
CA VAL A 443 16.95 -14.08 14.99
C VAL A 443 16.44 -12.73 14.49
N ASP A 444 16.99 -11.66 15.05
CA ASP A 444 16.67 -10.30 14.66
C ASP A 444 17.93 -9.57 14.16
N PRO A 445 18.11 -9.42 12.84
CA PRO A 445 19.24 -8.70 12.27
C PRO A 445 19.16 -7.17 12.42
N THR A 446 18.01 -6.60 12.80
CA THR A 446 17.86 -5.16 13.11
C THR A 446 18.40 -4.84 14.49
N PHE A 447 18.09 -5.69 15.48
CA PHE A 447 18.60 -5.52 16.84
C PHE A 447 19.87 -6.31 17.13
N GLY A 448 20.36 -7.09 16.16
CA GLY A 448 21.52 -7.95 16.33
C GLY A 448 21.32 -9.08 17.34
N GLN A 449 20.08 -9.51 17.55
CA GLN A 449 19.71 -10.50 18.57
C GLN A 449 19.71 -11.94 18.01
N MET A 450 20.27 -12.85 18.80
CA MET A 450 20.23 -14.30 18.57
C MET A 450 20.48 -15.05 19.90
N PRO A 451 19.50 -15.80 20.43
CA PRO A 451 18.09 -15.76 20.03
C PRO A 451 17.49 -14.36 20.29
N VAL A 452 16.34 -14.09 19.70
CA VAL A 452 15.51 -12.93 20.09
C VAL A 452 14.98 -13.07 21.51
N ASP A 453 14.56 -11.96 22.12
CA ASP A 453 13.89 -11.97 23.43
C ASP A 453 12.44 -12.49 23.38
N ALA A 454 11.83 -12.74 24.56
CA ALA A 454 10.49 -13.29 24.64
C ALA A 454 9.37 -12.36 24.14
N THR A 455 9.70 -11.15 23.69
CA THR A 455 8.72 -10.20 23.20
C THR A 455 8.44 -10.32 21.71
N HIS A 456 9.14 -11.21 21.00
CA HIS A 456 8.90 -11.47 19.58
C HIS A 456 7.71 -12.42 19.40
N VAL A 457 6.52 -11.86 19.18
CA VAL A 457 5.28 -12.60 18.95
C VAL A 457 5.01 -12.68 17.46
N LYS A 458 5.20 -13.87 16.88
CA LYS A 458 5.00 -14.15 15.46
C LYS A 458 3.52 -14.21 15.08
N LEU A 459 3.15 -13.48 14.03
CA LEU A 459 1.78 -13.47 13.49
C LEU A 459 1.70 -14.03 12.06
N VAL A 460 2.69 -13.73 11.21
CA VAL A 460 2.73 -14.16 9.81
C VAL A 460 4.13 -14.66 9.44
N GLU A 461 4.18 -15.63 8.53
CA GLU A 461 5.40 -16.15 7.91
C GLU A 461 5.37 -15.84 6.41
N GLY A 462 6.51 -15.43 5.87
CA GLY A 462 6.72 -15.12 4.45
C GLY A 462 6.74 -13.63 4.11
N GLU A 463 7.26 -13.32 2.92
CA GLU A 463 7.54 -11.96 2.43
C GLU A 463 6.63 -11.47 1.29
N SER A 464 5.57 -12.23 0.96
CA SER A 464 4.68 -11.92 -0.17
C SER A 464 3.68 -10.80 0.16
N PRO A 465 3.18 -10.06 -0.85
CA PRO A 465 2.13 -9.06 -0.63
C PRO A 465 0.86 -9.61 0.04
N ASP A 466 0.50 -10.87 -0.23
CA ASP A 466 -0.70 -11.50 0.34
C ASP A 466 -0.55 -11.78 1.85
N GLU A 467 0.64 -12.24 2.26
CA GLU A 467 1.01 -12.39 3.68
C GLU A 467 1.03 -11.03 4.38
N MET A 468 1.47 -9.99 3.67
CA MET A 468 1.50 -8.63 4.19
C MET A 468 0.07 -8.06 4.38
N VAL A 469 -0.86 -8.38 3.48
CA VAL A 469 -2.28 -8.03 3.62
C VAL A 469 -2.91 -8.63 4.90
N ALA A 470 -2.48 -9.82 5.33
CA ALA A 470 -2.98 -10.42 6.58
C ALA A 470 -2.61 -9.59 7.82
N ILE A 471 -1.40 -9.02 7.87
CA ILE A 471 -0.99 -8.08 8.92
C ILE A 471 -1.82 -6.79 8.83
N ALA A 472 -2.02 -6.23 7.64
CA ALA A 472 -2.85 -5.03 7.46
C ALA A 472 -4.30 -5.24 7.98
N GLY A 473 -4.82 -6.47 7.89
CA GLY A 473 -6.15 -6.81 8.40
C GLY A 473 -6.32 -6.77 9.92
N VAL A 474 -5.22 -6.83 10.69
CA VAL A 474 -5.21 -6.86 12.18
C VAL A 474 -4.68 -5.58 12.84
N VAL A 475 -4.01 -4.71 12.07
CA VAL A 475 -3.55 -3.39 12.55
C VAL A 475 -4.73 -2.57 13.07
N GLY A 476 -4.55 -1.92 14.23
CA GLY A 476 -5.59 -1.13 14.92
C GLY A 476 -6.69 -1.95 15.61
N LYS A 477 -6.73 -3.28 15.42
CA LYS A 477 -7.72 -4.19 16.03
C LYS A 477 -7.16 -5.01 17.18
N ILE A 478 -5.82 -5.17 17.23
CA ILE A 478 -5.17 -5.97 18.26
C ILE A 478 -5.15 -5.23 19.61
N ARG A 479 -5.59 -5.92 20.66
CA ARG A 479 -5.38 -5.54 22.06
C ARG A 479 -4.67 -6.68 22.75
N ALA A 480 -3.72 -6.37 23.64
CA ALA A 480 -2.97 -7.41 24.35
C ALA A 480 -2.92 -7.17 25.85
N ARG A 481 -2.88 -8.26 26.61
CA ARG A 481 -2.77 -8.27 28.07
C ARG A 481 -1.67 -9.24 28.49
N VAL A 482 -0.79 -8.81 29.40
CA VAL A 482 0.23 -9.68 29.95
C VAL A 482 -0.42 -10.59 30.97
N LEU A 483 -0.33 -11.90 30.75
CA LEU A 483 -0.78 -12.91 31.71
C LEU A 483 0.37 -13.36 32.62
N GLU A 484 1.56 -13.51 32.07
CA GLU A 484 2.72 -14.04 32.79
C GLU A 484 4.04 -13.58 32.15
N THR A 485 5.06 -13.35 32.96
CA THR A 485 6.44 -13.08 32.53
C THR A 485 7.43 -13.92 33.34
N THR A 486 8.55 -14.28 32.74
CA THR A 486 9.71 -14.85 33.45
C THR A 486 10.97 -14.13 32.98
N PRO A 487 11.78 -13.56 33.90
CA PRO A 487 13.05 -12.94 33.58
C PRO A 487 14.17 -13.96 33.31
#